data_AF-A0A1V8S7S9-F1
#
_entry.id   AF-A0A1V8S7S9-F1
#
_cell.length_a   1.000
_cell.length_b   1.000
_cell.length_c   1.000
_cell.angle_alpha   90.00
_cell.angle_beta   90.00
_cell.angle_gamma   90.00
#
_symmetry.space_group_name_H-M   'P 1'
#
loop_
_entity.id
_entity.type
_entity.pdbx_description
1 polymer ?
#
loop_
_entity_poly.entity_id
_entity_poly.type
_entity_poly.pdbx_seq_one_letter_code
_entity_poly.pdbx_strand_id
1 'polypeptide(L)'
;MPAVRTMPSKPVKTERTHEENQERAYIAASRRSDRSLEARIESARRASEIHKRRTSRSLRVTEADVINEEMYEEEDDDLPMQYRRLTAHLQTQNADFD
;
A
#
# COMPACT_ATOMS: atom_id res chain seq x y z
N MET A 1 5.29 50.96 9.80
CA MET A 1 4.32 49.86 9.56
C MET A 1 4.83 48.61 10.29
N PRO A 2 4.13 48.04 11.28
CA PRO A 2 4.58 46.79 11.90
C PRO A 2 4.14 45.57 11.06
N ALA A 3 5.00 44.55 11.01
CA ALA A 3 4.80 43.31 10.27
C ALA A 3 3.69 42.45 10.90
N VAL A 4 2.76 41.98 10.08
CA VAL A 4 1.65 41.10 10.50
C VAL A 4 2.23 39.72 10.83
N ARG A 5 2.17 39.35 12.10
CA ARG A 5 2.57 38.03 12.60
C ARG A 5 1.56 36.99 12.09
N THR A 6 1.94 36.22 11.08
CA THR A 6 1.19 35.03 10.66
C THR A 6 1.20 34.00 11.79
N MET A 7 0.03 33.75 12.39
CA MET A 7 -0.15 32.74 13.42
C MET A 7 -0.01 31.35 12.79
N PRO A 8 0.73 30.40 13.40
CA PRO A 8 0.83 29.04 12.89
C PRO A 8 -0.56 28.36 12.99
N SER A 9 -1.15 28.03 11.84
CA SER A 9 -2.38 27.24 11.79
C SER A 9 -2.11 25.86 12.41
N LYS A 10 -2.87 25.50 13.44
CA LYS A 10 -2.77 24.18 14.08
C LYS A 10 -2.97 23.09 13.03
N PRO A 11 -2.16 22.02 13.03
CA PRO A 11 -2.30 20.94 12.05
C PRO A 11 -3.68 20.30 12.22
N VAL A 12 -4.48 20.35 11.16
CA VAL A 12 -5.76 19.65 11.08
C VAL A 12 -5.46 18.16 11.15
N LYS A 13 -5.86 17.52 12.24
CA LYS A 13 -5.75 16.06 12.38
C LYS A 13 -6.75 15.45 11.41
N THR A 14 -6.27 14.94 10.27
CA THR A 14 -7.07 14.04 9.44
C THR A 14 -7.32 12.77 10.26
N GLU A 15 -8.58 12.42 10.51
CA GLU A 15 -8.90 11.16 11.18
C GLU A 15 -8.49 10.00 10.27
N ARG A 16 -7.54 9.19 10.74
CA ARG A 16 -7.14 7.93 10.09
C ARG A 16 -7.78 6.77 10.84
N THR A 17 -8.20 5.73 10.12
CA THR A 17 -8.79 4.55 10.76
C THR A 17 -7.77 3.81 11.61
N HIS A 18 -8.24 3.00 12.56
CA HIS A 18 -7.37 2.18 13.40
C HIS A 18 -6.52 1.22 12.55
N GLU A 19 -7.14 0.58 11.56
CA GLU A 19 -6.45 -0.33 10.64
C GLU A 19 -5.36 0.37 9.84
N GLU A 20 -5.61 1.58 9.32
CA GLU A 20 -4.59 2.34 8.59
C GLU A 20 -3.41 2.72 9.51
N ASN A 21 -3.69 3.10 10.76
CA ASN A 21 -2.62 3.40 11.70
C ASN A 21 -1.81 2.16 12.08
N GLN A 22 -2.47 0.99 12.20
CA GLN A 22 -1.82 -0.28 12.47
C GLN A 22 -0.93 -0.71 11.29
N GLU A 23 -1.43 -0.60 10.06
CA GLU A 23 -0.68 -0.81 8.82
C GLU A 23 0.59 0.06 8.81
N ARG A 24 0.43 1.38 8.99
CA ARG A 24 1.56 2.34 9.02
C ARG A 24 2.58 1.99 10.10
N ALA A 25 2.15 1.53 11.27
CA ALA A 25 3.04 1.14 12.36
C ALA A 25 3.87 -0.09 11.98
N TYR A 26 3.27 -1.09 11.33
CA TYR A 26 3.99 -2.28 10.86
C TYR A 26 4.96 -1.97 9.72
N ILE A 27 4.60 -1.07 8.80
CA ILE A 27 5.52 -0.56 7.77
C ILE A 27 6.73 0.10 8.44
N ALA A 28 6.52 1.03 9.37
CA ALA A 28 7.61 1.68 10.09
C ALA A 28 8.48 0.69 10.88
N ALA A 29 7.86 -0.31 11.51
CA ALA A 29 8.55 -1.37 12.25
C ALA A 29 9.47 -2.23 11.35
N SER A 30 9.05 -2.56 10.13
CA SER A 30 9.88 -3.34 9.20
C SER A 30 11.11 -2.60 8.69
N ARG A 31 11.10 -1.26 8.72
CA ARG A 31 12.20 -0.39 8.29
C ARG A 31 13.20 -0.07 9.42
N ARG A 32 13.01 -0.65 10.61
CA ARG A 32 13.88 -0.40 11.76
C ARG A 32 15.10 -1.33 11.74
N SER A 33 16.29 -0.75 11.60
CA SER A 33 17.57 -1.47 11.60
C SER A 33 18.00 -2.01 12.97
N ASP A 34 17.39 -1.53 14.06
CA ASP A 34 17.62 -2.02 15.41
C ASP A 34 16.89 -3.34 15.74
N ARG A 35 16.15 -3.90 14.77
CA ARG A 35 15.41 -5.16 14.91
C ARG A 35 16.04 -6.27 14.08
N SER A 36 15.86 -7.51 14.51
CA SER A 36 16.26 -8.67 13.71
C SER A 36 15.55 -8.68 12.35
N LEU A 37 16.24 -9.21 11.34
CA LEU A 37 15.69 -9.33 9.99
C LEU A 37 14.38 -10.10 9.98
N GLU A 38 14.29 -11.17 10.75
CA GLU A 38 13.07 -11.97 10.89
C GLU A 38 11.89 -11.15 11.44
N ALA A 39 12.10 -10.35 12.50
CA ALA A 39 11.07 -9.48 13.06
C ALA A 39 10.65 -8.37 12.09
N ARG A 40 11.59 -7.90 11.25
CA ARG A 40 11.31 -6.92 10.19
C ARG A 40 10.44 -7.54 9.08
N ILE A 41 10.78 -8.75 8.63
CA ILE A 41 10.00 -9.50 7.63
C ILE A 41 8.60 -9.82 8.15
N GLU A 42 8.47 -10.28 9.39
CA GLU A 42 7.16 -10.54 10.01
C GLU A 42 6.31 -9.26 10.07
N SER A 43 6.93 -8.13 10.43
CA SER A 43 6.25 -6.84 10.43
C SER A 43 5.79 -6.44 9.02
N ALA A 44 6.62 -6.65 8.00
CA ALA A 44 6.27 -6.36 6.61
C ALA A 44 5.11 -7.24 6.11
N ARG A 45 5.10 -8.53 6.44
CA ARG A 45 3.98 -9.44 6.12
C ARG A 45 2.68 -9.01 6.79
N ARG A 46 2.70 -8.67 8.08
CA ARG A 46 1.51 -8.16 8.79
C ARG A 46 1.00 -6.85 8.19
N ALA A 47 1.91 -5.96 7.76
CA ALA A 47 1.51 -4.75 7.05
C ALA A 47 0.79 -5.10 5.73
N SER A 48 1.32 -6.04 4.95
CA SER A 48 0.73 -6.51 3.69
C SER A 48 -0.68 -7.10 3.90
N GLU A 49 -0.89 -7.89 4.96
CA GLU A 49 -2.20 -8.46 5.30
C GLU A 49 -3.25 -7.38 5.61
N ILE A 50 -2.88 -6.38 6.41
CA ILE A 50 -3.78 -5.27 6.75
C ILE A 50 -4.06 -4.42 5.50
N HIS A 51 -3.02 -4.14 4.72
CA HIS A 51 -3.16 -3.42 3.45
C HIS A 51 -4.13 -4.14 2.52
N LYS A 52 -3.96 -5.46 2.32
CA LYS A 52 -4.88 -6.29 1.52
C LYS A 52 -6.31 -6.27 2.03
N ARG A 53 -6.53 -6.28 3.35
CA ARG A 53 -7.88 -6.16 3.90
C ARG A 53 -8.51 -4.80 3.58
N ARG A 54 -7.73 -3.73 3.56
CA ARG A 54 -8.20 -2.34 3.36
C ARG A 54 -8.33 -1.96 1.88
N THR A 55 -7.42 -2.42 1.02
CA THR A 55 -7.28 -1.99 -0.38
C THR A 55 -7.60 -3.11 -1.40
N SER A 56 -7.76 -4.34 -0.92
CA SER A 56 -7.86 -5.56 -1.75
C SER A 56 -6.59 -5.92 -2.55
N ARG A 57 -5.45 -5.27 -2.28
CA ARG A 57 -4.15 -5.58 -2.90
C ARG A 57 -3.12 -5.93 -1.84
N SER A 58 -2.26 -6.93 -2.06
CA SER A 58 -1.13 -7.19 -1.15
C SER A 58 0.01 -6.23 -1.41
N LEU A 59 0.87 -6.00 -0.41
CA LEU A 59 2.19 -5.42 -0.64
C LEU A 59 3.17 -6.53 -1.02
N ARG A 60 3.98 -6.30 -2.06
CA ARG A 60 5.10 -7.15 -2.43
C ARG A 60 6.21 -6.98 -1.39
N VAL A 61 6.46 -8.04 -0.63
CA VAL A 61 7.48 -8.04 0.44
C VAL A 61 8.56 -9.04 0.09
N THR A 62 9.75 -8.56 -0.29
CA THR A 62 10.94 -9.41 -0.40
C THR A 62 11.93 -9.12 0.73
N GLU A 63 12.74 -10.12 1.06
CA GLU A 63 13.81 -9.96 2.07
C GLU A 63 14.83 -8.89 1.66
N ALA A 64 15.13 -8.79 0.36
CA ALA A 64 16.01 -7.76 -0.18
C ALA A 64 15.43 -6.36 0.05
N ASP A 65 14.13 -6.15 -0.22
CA ASP A 65 13.47 -4.86 -0.02
C ASP A 65 13.48 -4.46 1.46
N VAL A 66 13.28 -5.44 2.37
CA VAL A 66 13.35 -5.23 3.82
C VAL A 66 14.75 -4.78 4.22
N ILE A 67 15.80 -5.46 3.75
CA ILE A 67 17.21 -5.15 4.05
C ILE A 67 17.60 -3.77 3.51
N ASN A 68 17.24 -3.49 2.26
CA ASN A 68 17.57 -2.25 1.54
C ASN A 68 16.68 -1.07 1.94
N GLU A 69 15.70 -1.28 2.82
CA GLU A 69 14.71 -0.29 3.23
C GLU A 69 13.95 0.31 2.02
N GLU A 70 13.70 -0.51 1.02
CA GLU A 70 12.98 -0.11 -0.18
C GLU A 70 11.50 0.15 0.13
N MET A 71 10.80 0.88 -0.73
CA MET A 71 9.36 1.04 -0.60
C MET A 71 8.66 -0.21 -1.12
N TYR A 72 7.75 -0.79 -0.34
CA TYR A 72 6.96 -1.92 -0.84
C TYR A 72 5.97 -1.44 -1.89
N GLU A 73 5.98 -2.12 -3.03
CA GLU A 73 5.02 -1.90 -4.11
C GLU A 73 3.74 -2.69 -3.80
N GLU A 74 2.58 -2.16 -4.20
CA GLU A 74 1.34 -2.96 -4.22
C GLU A 74 1.48 -4.02 -5.33
N GLU A 75 1.23 -5.29 -5.01
CA GLU A 75 1.01 -6.30 -6.02
C GLU A 75 -0.35 -6.03 -6.66
N ASP A 76 -0.32 -5.72 -7.96
CA ASP A 76 -1.52 -5.77 -8.78
C ASP A 76 -2.01 -7.23 -8.82
N ASP A 77 -2.95 -7.58 -7.94
CA ASP A 77 -3.72 -8.84 -7.96
C ASP A 77 -4.72 -8.86 -9.15
N ASP A 78 -4.41 -8.09 -10.21
CA ASP A 78 -5.12 -8.18 -11.48
C ASP A 78 -4.64 -9.45 -12.18
N LEU A 79 -5.58 -10.38 -12.36
CA LEU A 79 -5.51 -11.58 -13.19
C LEU A 79 -4.33 -11.58 -14.17
N PRO A 80 -3.56 -12.69 -14.27
CA PRO A 80 -2.39 -12.77 -15.15
C PRO A 80 -2.73 -12.13 -16.49
N MET A 81 -1.94 -11.16 -16.95
CA MET A 81 -2.14 -10.31 -18.15
C MET A 81 -2.74 -11.04 -19.38
N GLN A 82 -2.57 -12.35 -19.44
CA GLN A 82 -3.20 -13.28 -20.37
C GLN A 82 -4.75 -13.18 -20.38
N TYR A 83 -5.38 -13.05 -19.21
CA TYR A 83 -6.85 -12.95 -19.07
C TYR A 83 -7.42 -11.56 -19.36
N ARG A 84 -6.66 -10.47 -19.19
CA ARG A 84 -7.08 -9.13 -19.64
C ARG A 84 -7.32 -9.06 -21.15
N ARG A 85 -6.62 -9.88 -21.94
CA ARG A 85 -6.86 -10.02 -23.38
C ARG A 85 -8.14 -10.78 -23.69
N LEU A 86 -8.54 -11.75 -22.85
CA LEU A 86 -9.75 -12.54 -23.06
C LEU A 86 -11.02 -11.71 -22.80
N THR A 87 -11.04 -10.87 -21.76
CA THR A 87 -12.19 -9.98 -21.49
C THR A 87 -12.33 -8.87 -22.53
N ALA A 88 -11.22 -8.35 -23.07
CA ALA A 88 -11.27 -7.40 -24.18
C ALA A 88 -11.92 -7.99 -25.45
N HIS A 89 -11.69 -9.28 -25.74
CA HIS A 89 -12.31 -9.94 -26.89
C HIS A 89 -13.78 -10.36 -26.64
N LEU A 90 -14.18 -10.55 -25.38
CA LEU A 90 -15.56 -10.90 -25.02
C LEU A 90 -16.54 -9.71 -25.11
N GLN A 91 -16.04 -8.47 -24.99
CA GLN A 91 -16.84 -7.26 -25.22
C GLN A 91 -17.06 -6.96 -26.72
N THR A 92 -16.22 -7.49 -27.62
CA THR A 92 -16.33 -7.21 -29.06
C THR A 92 -17.30 -8.15 -29.81
N GLN A 93 -17.85 -9.18 -29.16
CA GLN A 93 -18.75 -10.17 -29.80
C GLN A 93 -20.23 -10.05 -29.41
N ASN A 94 -20.68 -8.93 -28.84
CA ASN A 94 -22.10 -8.72 -28.47
C ASN A 94 -22.72 -7.44 -29.06
N ALA A 95 -22.16 -6.91 -30.15
CA ALA A 95 -22.86 -5.96 -31.02
C ALA A 95 -23.04 -6.65 -32.38
N ASP A 96 -24.27 -6.61 -32.91
CA ASP A 96 -24.72 -7.22 -34.18
C ASP A 96 -25.18 -8.68 -34.14
N PHE A 97 -26.41 -8.88 -33.65
CA PHE A 97 -27.39 -9.76 -34.29
C PHE A 97 -28.77 -9.08 -34.19
N ASP A 98 -29.12 -8.31 -35.23
CA ASP A 98 -30.50 -8.06 -35.68
C ASP A 98 -30.86 -9.08 -36.77
#